data_AF-A0A9X4EVX2-F1
#
_entry.id   AF-A0A9X4EVX2-F1
#
_cell.length_a   1.000
_cell.length_b   1.000
_cell.length_c   1.000
_cell.angle_alpha   90.00
_cell.angle_beta   90.00
_cell.angle_gamma   90.00
#
_symmetry.space_group_name_H-M   'P 1'
#
loop_
_entity.id
_entity.type
_entity.pdbx_description
1 polymer ?
#
loop_
_entity_poly.entity_id
_entity_poly.type
_entity_poly.pdbx_seq_one_letter_code
_entity_poly.pdbx_strand_id
1 'polypeptide(L)'
;MKTYNSNLFLKHSKLLLGLVFILTLANCSKDDDNLHPEPEPTTKEKLTAGDGKWYLESSSDSPTNSCKKKSYHQFLADNTLIIKSYGPDYLGNCVPVKISSPYRVTNDTIVEIMDGIGVYRPFKILSLTNDVLVLQDEVFNTKTFDKTEG
;
A
#
# COMPACT_ATOMS: atom_id res chain seq x y z
N MET A 1 6.08 -52.06 57.65
CA MET A 1 6.56 -51.78 56.28
C MET A 1 6.29 -50.31 55.98
N LYS A 2 7.30 -49.60 55.44
CA LYS A 2 7.44 -48.15 55.15
C LYS A 2 6.21 -47.56 54.38
N THR A 3 5.89 -46.26 54.30
CA THR A 3 6.72 -45.03 54.23
C THR A 3 5.82 -43.76 54.28
N TYR A 4 6.27 -42.73 55.01
CA TYR A 4 6.39 -41.28 54.71
C TYR A 4 5.22 -40.31 54.37
N ASN A 5 5.31 -39.19 55.11
CA ASN A 5 4.83 -37.81 54.92
C ASN A 5 4.99 -37.21 53.51
N SER A 6 4.16 -36.21 53.18
CA SER A 6 4.65 -34.89 52.72
C SER A 6 3.57 -33.81 52.58
N ASN A 7 3.82 -32.69 53.29
CA ASN A 7 3.79 -31.28 52.84
C ASN A 7 2.44 -30.67 52.42
N LEU A 8 1.87 -29.70 53.15
CA LEU A 8 2.43 -28.39 53.55
C LEU A 8 3.01 -27.61 52.36
N PHE A 9 2.15 -27.00 51.54
CA PHE A 9 2.54 -25.89 50.64
C PHE A 9 1.31 -25.00 50.39
N LEU A 10 0.89 -24.24 51.41
CA LEU A 10 0.94 -22.77 51.44
C LEU A 10 0.82 -22.13 50.04
N LYS A 11 -0.37 -21.76 49.56
CA LYS A 11 -1.11 -20.50 49.83
C LYS A 11 -0.40 -19.16 49.51
N HIS A 12 0.76 -19.15 48.83
CA HIS A 12 1.49 -17.91 48.48
C HIS A 12 2.03 -17.84 47.04
N SER A 13 1.24 -18.22 46.04
CA SER A 13 1.62 -18.03 44.63
C SER A 13 0.75 -16.99 43.92
N LYS A 14 0.76 -15.75 44.43
CA LYS A 14 0.18 -14.58 43.73
C LYS A 14 1.05 -13.31 43.85
N LEU A 15 2.30 -13.44 44.31
CA LEU A 15 3.12 -12.28 44.68
C LEU A 15 4.57 -12.34 44.16
N LEU A 16 4.83 -12.99 43.02
CA LEU A 16 6.20 -13.11 42.49
C LEU A 16 6.26 -13.20 40.95
N LEU A 17 5.48 -12.38 40.25
CA LEU A 17 5.62 -12.19 38.80
C LEU A 17 5.49 -10.70 38.42
N GLY A 18 6.15 -9.83 39.18
CA GLY A 18 6.10 -8.38 39.02
C GLY A 18 7.47 -7.70 39.08
N LEU A 19 8.55 -8.41 38.71
CA LEU A 19 9.91 -7.87 38.80
C LEU A 19 10.87 -8.36 37.70
N VAL A 20 10.40 -8.45 36.45
CA VAL A 20 11.26 -8.71 35.27
C VAL A 20 10.83 -7.84 34.09
N PHE A 21 10.77 -6.51 34.29
CA PHE A 21 10.45 -5.57 33.19
C PHE A 21 11.28 -4.27 33.19
N ILE A 22 12.36 -4.19 33.98
CA ILE A 22 13.14 -2.94 34.16
C ILE A 22 14.64 -3.13 33.82
N LEU A 23 15.00 -4.03 32.89
CA LEU A 23 16.42 -4.25 32.55
C LEU A 23 16.76 -4.26 31.05
N THR A 24 15.92 -3.69 30.16
CA THR A 24 16.25 -3.61 28.72
C THR A 24 16.57 -2.20 28.20
N LEU A 25 16.73 -1.19 29.07
CA LEU A 25 16.97 0.20 28.62
C LEU A 25 18.44 0.67 28.68
N ALA A 26 19.42 -0.22 28.54
CA ALA A 26 20.82 0.21 28.46
C ALA A 26 21.68 -0.72 27.61
N ASN A 27 21.48 -0.67 26.29
CA ASN A 27 22.53 -1.05 25.34
C ASN A 27 22.43 -0.21 24.05
N CYS A 28 22.43 1.11 24.20
CA CYS A 28 22.88 1.99 23.12
C CYS A 28 24.40 2.00 23.14
N SER A 29 24.99 1.02 22.47
CA SER A 29 26.37 1.10 22.01
C SER A 29 26.50 2.37 21.17
N LYS A 30 27.48 3.19 21.55
CA LYS A 30 28.06 4.21 20.69
C LYS A 30 28.67 3.54 19.44
N ASP A 31 28.84 4.37 18.41
CA ASP A 31 29.62 4.16 17.18
C ASP A 31 28.83 3.58 16.00
N ASP A 32 28.30 4.45 15.12
CA ASP A 32 29.05 5.01 13.98
C ASP A 32 28.14 5.99 13.21
N ASP A 33 28.55 7.26 13.13
CA ASP A 33 27.94 8.31 12.33
C ASP A 33 28.18 8.08 10.82
N ASN A 34 27.76 6.92 10.29
CA ASN A 34 27.47 6.78 8.87
C ASN A 34 25.98 7.07 8.65
N LEU A 35 25.60 8.33 8.91
CA LEU A 35 24.35 8.92 8.42
C LEU A 35 24.47 9.11 6.91
N HIS A 36 24.58 8.02 6.16
CA HIS A 36 24.12 8.02 4.79
C HIS A 36 22.59 7.99 4.89
N PRO A 37 21.87 9.06 4.53
CA PRO A 37 20.43 8.99 4.42
C PRO A 37 20.13 7.85 3.45
N GLU A 38 19.23 6.93 3.83
CA GLU A 38 18.77 5.95 2.87
C GLU A 38 18.27 6.68 1.63
N PRO A 39 18.62 6.20 0.42
CA PRO A 39 18.20 6.86 -0.81
C PRO A 39 16.67 6.94 -0.83
N GLU A 40 16.13 8.10 -1.21
CA GLU A 40 14.68 8.22 -1.35
C GLU A 40 14.17 7.22 -2.39
N PRO A 41 13.03 6.53 -2.13
CA PRO A 41 12.44 5.63 -3.09
C PRO A 41 12.09 6.36 -4.39
N THR A 42 12.46 5.74 -5.51
CA THR A 42 12.11 6.18 -6.84
C THR A 42 10.60 6.16 -7.05
N THR A 43 10.13 6.92 -8.04
CA THR A 43 8.72 6.93 -8.45
C THR A 43 8.20 5.53 -8.75
N LYS A 44 9.00 4.69 -9.42
CA LYS A 44 8.62 3.31 -9.71
C LYS A 44 8.46 2.50 -8.42
N GLU A 45 9.41 2.59 -7.49
CA GLU A 45 9.33 1.89 -6.21
C GLU A 45 8.09 2.31 -5.42
N LYS A 46 7.78 3.60 -5.36
CA LYS A 46 6.56 4.13 -4.72
C LYS A 46 5.28 3.60 -5.37
N LEU A 47 5.20 3.61 -6.71
CA LEU A 47 4.03 3.10 -7.43
C LEU A 47 3.80 1.60 -7.19
N THR A 48 4.88 0.82 -7.13
CA THR A 48 4.84 -0.64 -6.94
C THR A 48 4.85 -1.08 -5.47
N ALA A 49 4.92 -0.15 -4.52
CA ALA A 49 4.97 -0.46 -3.10
C ALA A 49 3.74 -1.25 -2.62
N GLY A 50 3.96 -2.20 -1.72
CA GLY A 50 2.93 -3.10 -1.21
C GLY A 50 2.49 -4.12 -2.28
N ASP A 51 1.21 -4.18 -2.58
CA ASP A 51 0.67 -4.99 -3.70
C ASP A 51 0.59 -4.20 -5.02
N GLY A 52 1.10 -2.97 -5.03
CA GLY A 52 1.08 -2.05 -6.17
C GLY A 52 -0.30 -1.49 -6.51
N LYS A 53 -1.35 -1.82 -5.75
CA LYS A 53 -2.71 -1.33 -6.01
C LYS A 53 -2.90 0.10 -5.53
N TRP A 54 -3.68 0.82 -6.31
CA TRP A 54 -4.14 2.19 -6.09
C TRP A 54 -5.62 2.25 -6.48
N TYR A 55 -6.50 2.34 -5.49
CA TYR A 55 -7.95 2.32 -5.65
C TYR A 55 -8.47 3.71 -5.97
N LEU A 56 -9.42 3.80 -6.90
CA LEU A 56 -9.97 5.08 -7.35
C LEU A 56 -10.82 5.72 -6.26
N GLU A 57 -10.43 6.89 -5.79
CA GLU A 57 -11.19 7.65 -4.79
C GLU A 57 -12.07 8.71 -5.46
N SER A 58 -11.52 9.48 -6.40
CA SER A 58 -12.26 10.53 -7.11
C SER A 58 -11.75 10.75 -8.53
N SER A 59 -12.61 11.30 -9.38
CA SER A 59 -12.29 11.69 -10.76
C SER A 59 -12.95 13.03 -11.09
N SER A 60 -12.24 13.90 -11.81
CA SER A 60 -12.81 15.17 -12.27
C SER A 60 -13.67 15.03 -13.52
N ASP A 61 -13.50 13.94 -14.29
CA ASP A 61 -14.22 13.68 -15.54
C ASP A 61 -15.67 13.24 -15.32
N SER A 62 -15.97 12.65 -14.16
CA SER A 62 -17.25 12.03 -13.87
C SER A 62 -17.40 11.74 -12.38
N PRO A 63 -18.63 11.73 -11.84
CA PRO A 63 -18.87 11.30 -10.47
C PRO A 63 -18.38 9.87 -10.22
N THR A 64 -17.72 9.66 -9.08
CA THR A 64 -17.32 8.34 -8.57
C THR A 64 -18.43 7.80 -7.66
N ASN A 65 -19.01 6.66 -8.02
CA ASN A 65 -19.99 5.94 -7.19
C ASN A 65 -19.32 4.78 -6.44
N SER A 66 -20.07 4.09 -5.58
CA SER A 66 -19.56 2.97 -4.78
C SER A 66 -19.01 1.81 -5.63
N CYS A 67 -19.55 1.55 -6.83
CA CYS A 67 -18.94 0.57 -7.73
C CYS A 67 -17.59 1.05 -8.24
N LYS A 68 -17.51 2.29 -8.73
CA LYS A 68 -16.28 2.85 -9.27
C LYS A 68 -15.16 2.89 -8.22
N LYS A 69 -15.46 3.10 -6.94
CA LYS A 69 -14.45 3.07 -5.85
C LYS A 69 -13.73 1.73 -5.66
N LYS A 70 -14.33 0.63 -6.12
CA LYS A 70 -13.68 -0.69 -6.16
C LYS A 70 -12.67 -0.83 -7.30
N SER A 71 -12.65 0.13 -8.22
CA SER A 71 -11.70 0.13 -9.33
C SER A 71 -10.31 0.45 -8.84
N TYR A 72 -9.30 -0.19 -9.42
CA TYR A 72 -7.91 0.08 -9.07
C TYR A 72 -6.97 -0.02 -10.26
N HIS A 73 -5.85 0.67 -10.12
CA HIS A 73 -4.65 0.52 -10.92
C HIS A 73 -3.62 -0.26 -10.10
N GLN A 74 -3.07 -1.34 -10.65
CA GLN A 74 -2.02 -2.12 -10.01
C GLN A 74 -0.75 -2.07 -10.84
N PHE A 75 0.24 -1.32 -10.35
CA PHE A 75 1.56 -1.23 -10.99
C PHE A 75 2.41 -2.40 -10.53
N LEU A 76 2.90 -3.20 -11.47
CA LEU A 76 3.79 -4.33 -11.21
C LEU A 76 5.25 -3.95 -11.52
N ALA A 77 6.20 -4.58 -10.85
CA ALA A 77 7.63 -4.32 -11.00
C ALA A 77 8.16 -4.63 -12.42
N ASP A 78 7.47 -5.49 -13.16
CA ASP A 78 7.80 -5.94 -14.52
C ASP A 78 7.32 -5.00 -15.63
N ASN A 79 6.90 -3.77 -15.28
CA ASN A 79 6.33 -2.77 -16.20
C ASN A 79 4.92 -3.11 -16.73
N THR A 80 4.19 -3.98 -16.04
CA THR A 80 2.77 -4.24 -16.32
C THR A 80 1.86 -3.42 -15.41
N LEU A 81 0.87 -2.74 -15.99
CA LEU A 81 -0.22 -2.09 -15.28
C LEU A 81 -1.49 -2.91 -15.48
N ILE A 82 -2.07 -3.37 -14.37
CA ILE A 82 -3.40 -3.98 -14.37
C ILE A 82 -4.42 -2.89 -14.01
N ILE A 83 -5.38 -2.65 -14.88
CA ILE A 83 -6.51 -1.77 -14.63
C ILE A 83 -7.73 -2.66 -14.41
N LYS A 84 -8.30 -2.62 -13.21
CA LYS A 84 -9.58 -3.28 -12.91
C LYS A 84 -10.62 -2.21 -12.63
N SER A 85 -11.61 -2.11 -13.52
CA SER A 85 -12.69 -1.13 -13.43
C SER A 85 -13.99 -1.81 -13.04
N TYR A 86 -14.77 -1.19 -12.16
CA TYR A 86 -16.08 -1.68 -11.73
C TYR A 86 -17.17 -0.66 -12.09
N GLY A 87 -18.23 -1.14 -12.74
CA GLY A 87 -19.41 -0.33 -13.07
C GLY A 87 -20.71 -1.06 -12.72
N PRO A 88 -21.82 -0.35 -12.52
CA PRO A 88 -23.11 -1.00 -12.31
C PRO A 88 -23.62 -1.65 -13.61
N ASP A 89 -24.17 -2.86 -13.51
CA ASP A 89 -24.98 -3.46 -14.56
C ASP A 89 -26.44 -2.93 -14.52
N TYR A 90 -27.33 -3.47 -15.36
CA TYR A 90 -28.74 -3.08 -15.41
C TYR A 90 -29.54 -3.47 -14.15
N LEU A 91 -28.97 -4.31 -13.28
CA LEU A 91 -29.53 -4.72 -12.00
C LEU A 91 -28.87 -3.96 -10.82
N GLY A 92 -27.91 -3.08 -11.09
CA GLY A 92 -27.16 -2.33 -10.08
C GLY A 92 -26.00 -3.09 -9.44
N ASN A 93 -25.63 -4.27 -9.94
CA ASN A 93 -24.46 -5.01 -9.44
C ASN A 93 -23.16 -4.40 -9.96
N CYS A 94 -22.13 -4.34 -9.12
CA CYS A 94 -20.81 -3.89 -9.55
C CYS A 94 -20.09 -4.99 -10.35
N VAL A 95 -20.08 -4.86 -11.68
CA VAL A 95 -19.42 -5.80 -12.59
C VAL A 95 -18.00 -5.34 -12.94
N PRO A 96 -16.99 -6.21 -12.87
CA PRO A 96 -15.61 -5.85 -13.18
C PRO A 96 -15.28 -6.02 -14.67
N VAL A 97 -14.40 -5.16 -15.15
CA VAL A 97 -13.63 -5.32 -16.40
C VAL A 97 -12.14 -5.22 -16.05
N LYS A 98 -11.33 -6.15 -16.56
CA LYS A 98 -9.88 -6.18 -16.31
C LYS A 98 -9.12 -6.01 -17.62
N ILE A 99 -8.20 -5.05 -17.64
CA ILE A 99 -7.26 -4.82 -18.74
C ILE A 99 -5.85 -4.89 -18.18
N SER A 100 -4.91 -5.38 -18.99
CA SER A 100 -3.48 -5.35 -18.69
C SER A 100 -2.80 -4.55 -19.80
N SER A 101 -1.95 -3.60 -19.43
CA SER A 101 -1.22 -2.79 -20.39
C SER A 101 0.21 -2.51 -19.91
N PRO A 102 1.21 -2.46 -20.80
CA PRO A 102 2.53 -1.94 -20.44
C PRO A 102 2.46 -0.50 -19.93
N TYR A 103 3.27 -0.19 -18.91
CA TYR A 103 3.52 1.19 -18.48
C TYR A 103 5.02 1.45 -18.38
N ARG A 104 5.41 2.72 -18.40
CA ARG A 104 6.79 3.14 -18.11
C ARG A 104 6.79 4.46 -17.36
N VAL A 105 7.72 4.60 -16.44
CA VAL A 105 8.01 5.89 -15.77
C VAL A 105 9.11 6.56 -16.58
N THR A 106 8.82 7.70 -17.21
CA THR A 106 9.80 8.41 -18.05
C THR A 106 10.65 9.38 -17.23
N ASN A 107 10.08 9.93 -16.15
CA ASN A 107 10.75 10.69 -15.11
C ASN A 107 9.88 10.69 -13.84
N ASP A 108 10.31 11.37 -12.78
CA ASP A 108 9.61 11.36 -11.48
C ASP A 108 8.20 11.98 -11.49
N THR A 109 7.82 12.66 -12.56
CA THR A 109 6.53 13.34 -12.69
C THR A 109 5.66 12.81 -13.83
N ILE A 110 6.14 11.82 -14.59
CA ILE A 110 5.42 11.30 -15.76
C ILE A 110 5.43 9.79 -15.78
N VAL A 111 4.24 9.20 -15.83
CA VAL A 111 4.01 7.80 -16.15
C VAL A 111 3.28 7.71 -17.48
N GLU A 112 3.77 6.86 -18.37
CA GLU A 112 3.14 6.60 -19.65
C GLU A 112 2.50 5.21 -19.65
N ILE A 113 1.27 5.12 -20.14
CA ILE A 113 0.51 3.87 -20.24
C ILE A 113 0.22 3.61 -21.71
N MET A 114 0.50 2.40 -22.18
CA MET A 114 0.19 2.03 -23.56
C MET A 114 -1.32 1.87 -23.74
N ASP A 115 -1.88 2.46 -24.78
CA ASP A 115 -3.29 2.27 -25.14
C ASP A 115 -3.49 0.99 -25.98
N GLY A 116 -4.75 0.68 -26.28
CA GLY A 116 -5.11 -0.53 -27.04
C GLY A 116 -4.62 -0.57 -28.49
N ILE A 117 -4.06 0.53 -29.01
CA ILE A 117 -3.49 0.61 -30.35
C ILE A 117 -1.95 0.67 -30.33
N GLY A 118 -1.33 0.47 -29.16
CA GLY A 118 0.12 0.41 -29.00
C GLY A 118 0.81 1.77 -28.85
N VAL A 119 0.07 2.84 -28.53
CA VAL A 119 0.61 4.18 -28.33
C VAL A 119 0.71 4.49 -26.84
N TYR A 120 1.87 4.96 -26.40
CA TYR A 120 2.05 5.43 -25.02
C TYR A 120 1.37 6.79 -24.80
N ARG A 121 0.51 6.87 -23.78
CA ARG A 121 -0.17 8.09 -23.35
C ARG A 121 0.42 8.59 -22.03
N PRO A 122 0.91 9.84 -21.96
CA PRO A 122 1.46 10.41 -20.74
C PRO A 122 0.35 10.77 -19.74
N PHE A 123 0.63 10.47 -18.48
CA PHE A 123 -0.09 10.94 -17.31
C PHE A 123 0.89 11.66 -16.40
N LYS A 124 0.55 12.89 -16.03
CA LYS A 124 1.34 13.66 -15.08
C LYS A 124 1.02 13.22 -13.66
N ILE A 125 2.04 12.89 -12.89
CA ILE A 125 1.95 12.60 -11.45
C ILE A 125 1.93 13.96 -10.73
N LEU A 126 0.75 14.36 -10.23
CA LEU A 126 0.59 15.59 -9.45
C LEU A 126 0.95 15.38 -7.97
N SER A 127 0.74 14.16 -7.47
CA SER A 127 1.11 13.76 -6.11
C SER A 127 1.37 12.25 -6.08
N LEU A 128 2.42 11.84 -5.38
CA LEU A 128 2.74 10.45 -5.10
C LEU A 128 3.37 10.37 -3.70
N THR A 129 2.53 9.99 -2.75
CA THR A 129 2.89 9.75 -1.34
C THR A 129 2.75 8.26 -1.04
N ASN A 130 2.84 7.85 0.23
CA ASN A 130 2.60 6.46 0.62
C ASN A 130 1.15 6.04 0.39
N ASP A 131 0.21 6.98 0.57
CA ASP A 131 -1.23 6.68 0.64
C ASP A 131 -2.03 7.34 -0.47
N VAL A 132 -1.48 8.33 -1.18
CA VAL A 132 -2.19 9.09 -2.20
C VAL A 132 -1.39 9.16 -3.49
N LEU A 133 -2.07 8.86 -4.60
CA LEU A 133 -1.61 9.07 -5.96
C LEU A 133 -2.61 9.97 -6.70
N VAL A 134 -2.13 11.03 -7.34
CA VAL A 134 -2.95 11.88 -8.20
C VAL A 134 -2.34 11.91 -9.59
N LEU A 135 -3.10 11.44 -10.58
CA LEU A 135 -2.73 11.44 -11.99
C LEU A 135 -3.55 12.47 -12.77
N GLN A 136 -2.93 13.16 -13.71
CA GLN A 136 -3.58 14.06 -14.65
C GLN A 136 -3.36 13.60 -16.10
N ASP A 137 -4.43 13.55 -16.89
CA ASP A 137 -4.38 13.21 -18.32
C ASP A 137 -4.05 14.43 -19.22
N GLU A 138 -3.97 14.20 -20.53
CA GLU A 138 -3.63 15.22 -21.53
C GLU A 138 -4.67 16.36 -21.65
N VAL A 139 -5.90 16.14 -21.19
CA VAL A 139 -7.00 17.13 -21.21
C VAL A 139 -7.26 17.70 -19.82
N PHE A 140 -6.29 17.59 -18.91
CA PHE A 140 -6.28 18.12 -17.55
C PHE A 140 -7.29 17.49 -16.58
N ASN A 141 -7.91 16.35 -16.91
CA ASN A 141 -8.69 15.61 -15.93
C ASN A 141 -7.77 14.98 -14.90
N THR A 142 -8.19 15.00 -13.64
CA THR A 142 -7.45 14.41 -12.52
C THR A 142 -8.17 13.18 -11.98
N LYS A 143 -7.40 12.16 -11.65
CA LYS A 143 -7.86 10.98 -10.90
C LYS A 143 -7.05 10.85 -9.63
N THR A 144 -7.74 10.78 -8.50
CA THR A 144 -7.13 10.56 -7.19
C THR A 144 -7.33 9.11 -6.81
N PHE A 145 -6.27 8.49 -6.33
CA PHE A 145 -6.25 7.13 -5.85
C PHE A 145 -5.64 7.06 -4.46
N ASP A 146 -6.03 6.04 -3.71
CA ASP A 146 -5.41 5.70 -2.44
C ASP A 146 -5.09 4.20 -2.32
N LYS A 147 -4.52 3.78 -1.19
CA LYS A 147 -4.14 2.38 -0.94
C LYS A 147 -5.26 1.48 -0.43
N THR A 148 -6.45 1.99 -0.18
CA THR A 148 -7.56 1.28 0.48
C THR A 148 -8.76 1.15 -0.46
N GLU A 149 -9.40 -0.02 -0.49
CA GLU A 149 -10.66 -0.14 -1.24
C GLU A 149 -11.76 0.71 -0.56
N GLY A 150 -12.41 1.58 -1.34
CA GLY A 150 -13.45 2.51 -0.87
C GLY A 150 -14.88 2.00 -0.97
#